data_AF-X1RAH6-F1
#
_entry.id   AF-X1RAH6-F1
#
_cell.length_a   1.000
_cell.length_b   1.000
_cell.length_c   1.000
_cell.angle_alpha   90.00
_cell.angle_beta   90.00
_cell.angle_gamma   90.00
#
_symmetry.space_group_name_H-M   'P 1'
#
loop_
_entity.id
_entity.type
_entity.pdbx_description
1 polymer ?
#
loop_
_entity_poly.entity_id
_entity_poly.type
_entity_poly.pdbx_seq_one_letter_code
_entity_poly.pdbx_strand_id
1 'polypeptide(L)'
;MPEELLDGYKKCPYGCLGLGDCMAVCPNDAISIDEEMNVAVIDPDKCIGCGLCVKECPRGIIQLVPANANIVYLCSYESFKNIPGREKCDKGCLHCKKCFRACENGAIIWNEEKAIPEFDFTRCTLCGKCIEACPHDRLIELSN
;
A
#
# COMPACT_ATOMS: atom_id res chain seq x y z
N MET A 1 28.23 -15.41 10.82
CA MET A 1 27.26 -14.81 11.76
C MET A 1 25.90 -15.36 11.37
N PRO A 2 25.11 -15.91 12.31
CA PRO A 2 24.00 -16.80 11.99
C PRO A 2 22.87 -16.04 11.28
N GLU A 3 22.48 -16.58 10.12
CA GLU A 3 21.44 -16.12 9.18
C GLU A 3 20.01 -16.41 9.70
N GLU A 4 19.70 -16.06 10.94
CA GLU A 4 18.37 -16.34 11.53
C GLU A 4 17.84 -15.15 12.35
N LEU A 5 17.94 -13.93 11.81
CA LEU A 5 16.97 -12.91 12.18
C LEU A 5 15.67 -13.27 11.45
N LEU A 6 14.79 -14.00 12.15
CA LEU A 6 13.45 -14.35 11.71
C LEU A 6 12.78 -13.12 11.08
N ASP A 7 12.29 -13.25 9.85
CA ASP A 7 11.66 -12.20 9.01
C ASP A 7 10.34 -11.62 9.59
N GLY A 8 10.20 -11.59 10.92
CA GLY A 8 8.97 -11.31 11.64
C GLY A 8 7.98 -12.47 11.55
N TYR A 9 6.88 -12.35 12.28
CA TYR A 9 5.78 -13.33 12.28
C TYR A 9 4.88 -13.21 11.02
N LYS A 10 5.02 -12.13 10.22
CA LYS A 10 4.33 -11.98 8.94
C LYS A 10 5.21 -12.48 7.80
N LYS A 11 4.67 -13.44 7.06
CA LYS A 11 5.32 -14.11 5.92
C LYS A 11 5.60 -13.19 4.73
N CYS A 12 4.85 -12.10 4.57
CA CYS A 12 5.09 -11.11 3.52
C CYS A 12 6.19 -10.13 3.98
N PRO A 13 7.32 -10.02 3.28
CA PRO A 13 8.38 -9.05 3.62
C PRO A 13 7.92 -7.60 3.43
N TYR A 14 6.92 -7.36 2.58
CA TYR A 14 6.32 -6.05 2.30
C TYR A 14 5.08 -5.74 3.15
N GLY A 15 4.81 -6.54 4.19
CA GLY A 15 3.67 -6.34 5.09
C GLY A 15 4.00 -5.46 6.29
N CYS A 16 3.03 -4.69 6.80
CA CYS A 16 3.20 -3.97 8.07
C CYS A 16 3.31 -4.95 9.25
N LEU A 17 4.34 -4.79 10.09
CA LEU A 17 4.57 -5.63 11.28
C LEU A 17 3.81 -5.17 12.53
N GLY A 18 3.00 -4.11 12.45
CA GLY A 18 2.21 -3.63 13.59
C GLY A 18 3.05 -3.15 14.79
N LEU A 19 4.33 -2.79 14.58
CA LEU A 19 5.24 -2.38 15.66
C LEU A 19 4.93 -0.99 16.24
N GLY A 20 4.23 -0.14 15.49
CA GLY A 20 3.81 1.17 15.97
C GLY A 20 4.85 2.29 15.86
N ASP A 21 6.02 2.07 15.24
CA ASP A 21 7.04 3.12 15.09
C ASP A 21 6.48 4.37 14.40
N CYS A 22 5.69 4.18 13.34
CA CYS A 22 5.00 5.24 12.62
C CYS A 22 3.98 6.01 13.48
N MET A 23 3.29 5.32 14.40
CA MET A 23 2.37 5.94 15.35
C MET A 23 3.13 6.79 16.38
N ALA A 24 4.24 6.27 16.93
CA ALA A 24 5.02 6.95 17.96
C ALA A 24 5.65 8.27 17.48
N VAL A 25 5.92 8.40 16.18
CA VAL A 25 6.52 9.62 15.59
C VAL A 25 5.52 10.55 14.93
N CYS A 26 4.24 10.22 14.92
CA CYS A 26 3.22 11.07 14.31
C CYS A 26 2.89 12.25 15.23
N PRO A 27 3.16 13.51 14.84
CA PRO A 27 2.93 14.67 15.71
C PRO A 27 1.45 15.06 15.85
N ASN A 28 0.57 14.48 15.02
CA ASN A 28 -0.85 14.82 14.96
C ASN A 28 -1.76 13.62 15.24
N ASP A 29 -1.21 12.52 15.81
CA ASP A 29 -1.94 11.29 16.14
C ASP A 29 -2.82 10.77 14.97
N ALA A 30 -2.29 10.88 13.75
CA ALA A 30 -2.96 10.49 12.51
C ALA A 30 -2.80 9.00 12.18
N ILE A 31 -2.03 8.25 12.98
CA ILE A 31 -1.72 6.84 12.71
C ILE A 31 -2.11 6.00 13.91
N SER A 32 -2.90 4.96 13.68
CA SER A 32 -3.28 3.96 14.68
C SER A 32 -2.94 2.56 14.20
N ILE A 33 -2.70 1.62 15.12
CA ILE A 33 -2.58 0.21 14.78
C ILE A 33 -3.97 -0.42 14.90
N ASP A 34 -4.46 -0.98 13.81
CA ASP A 34 -5.69 -1.77 13.78
C ASP A 34 -5.48 -3.08 14.54
N GLU A 35 -6.29 -3.33 15.57
CA GLU A 35 -6.12 -4.48 16.46
C GLU A 35 -6.46 -5.83 15.78
N GLU A 36 -7.34 -5.81 14.78
CA GLU A 36 -7.79 -7.02 14.10
C GLU A 36 -6.74 -7.54 13.09
N MET A 37 -6.24 -6.66 12.24
CA MET A 37 -5.26 -6.98 11.19
C MET A 37 -3.80 -6.76 11.63
N ASN A 38 -3.60 -6.10 12.78
CA ASN A 38 -2.31 -5.68 13.30
C ASN A 38 -1.48 -4.91 12.26
N VAL A 39 -2.10 -3.90 11.63
CA VAL A 39 -1.49 -3.03 10.61
C VAL A 39 -1.70 -1.57 10.95
N ALA A 40 -0.79 -0.71 10.52
CA ALA A 40 -0.98 0.73 10.64
C ALA A 40 -2.09 1.22 9.69
N VAL A 41 -3.02 2.00 10.24
CA VAL A 41 -4.09 2.72 9.55
C VAL A 41 -3.81 4.20 9.71
N ILE A 42 -3.93 4.95 8.62
CA ILE A 42 -3.68 6.38 8.59
C ILE A 42 -5.03 7.09 8.40
N ASP A 43 -5.30 8.03 9.30
CA ASP A 43 -6.41 8.99 9.21
C ASP A 43 -5.98 10.15 8.29
N PRO A 44 -6.55 10.25 7.06
CA PRO A 44 -6.17 11.27 6.11
C PRO A 44 -6.52 12.69 6.59
N ASP A 45 -7.57 12.86 7.41
CA ASP A 45 -8.01 14.18 7.89
C ASP A 45 -7.03 14.80 8.88
N LYS A 46 -6.32 13.94 9.64
CA LYS A 46 -5.25 14.36 10.56
C LYS A 46 -3.88 14.34 9.91
N CYS A 47 -3.70 13.70 8.75
CA CYS A 47 -2.40 13.56 8.14
C CYS A 47 -1.95 14.87 7.48
N ILE A 48 -0.92 15.51 8.04
CA ILE A 48 -0.32 16.72 7.46
C ILE A 48 0.76 16.44 6.40
N GLY A 49 0.98 15.16 6.04
CA GLY A 49 1.98 14.78 5.03
C GLY A 49 3.44 15.04 5.42
N CYS A 50 3.77 15.11 6.72
CA CYS A 50 5.13 15.45 7.19
C CYS A 50 6.22 14.41 6.85
N GLY A 51 5.84 13.17 6.54
CA GLY A 51 6.77 12.11 6.11
C GLY A 51 7.61 11.45 7.21
N LEU A 52 7.42 11.80 8.49
CA LEU A 52 8.15 11.16 9.60
C LEU A 52 7.93 9.64 9.65
N CYS A 53 6.69 9.20 9.43
CA CYS A 53 6.34 7.77 9.38
C CYS A 53 7.07 7.00 8.26
N VAL A 54 7.35 7.64 7.12
CA VAL A 54 8.09 7.03 6.00
C VAL A 54 9.51 6.72 6.41
N LYS A 55 10.17 7.67 7.09
CA LYS A 55 11.55 7.53 7.54
C LYS A 55 11.72 6.47 8.63
N GLU A 56 10.78 6.42 9.56
CA GLU A 56 10.89 5.58 10.76
C GLU A 56 10.38 4.15 10.54
N CYS A 57 9.67 3.87 9.44
CA CYS A 57 9.22 2.52 9.15
C CYS A 57 10.41 1.61 8.85
N PRO A 58 10.73 0.61 9.68
CA PRO A 58 11.91 -0.25 9.47
C PRO A 58 11.77 -1.13 8.21
N ARG A 59 10.55 -1.30 7.70
CA ARG A 59 10.27 -2.02 6.45
C ARG A 59 10.19 -1.13 5.21
N GLY A 60 10.19 0.20 5.36
CA GLY A 60 10.12 1.12 4.23
C GLY A 60 8.84 1.01 3.39
N ILE A 61 7.74 0.49 3.96
CA ILE A 61 6.50 0.20 3.22
C ILE A 61 5.50 1.37 3.17
N ILE A 62 5.78 2.45 3.91
CA ILE A 62 4.95 3.65 3.95
C ILE A 62 5.47 4.62 2.89
N GLN A 63 4.58 5.18 2.09
CA GLN A 63 4.92 6.15 1.06
C GLN A 63 4.00 7.36 1.18
N LEU A 64 4.54 8.55 0.92
CA LEU A 64 3.73 9.76 0.77
C LEU A 64 3.01 9.72 -0.58
N VAL A 65 1.72 10.00 -0.54
CA VAL A 65 0.91 10.21 -1.73
C VAL A 65 0.58 11.70 -1.87
N PRO A 66 0.45 12.22 -3.09
CA PRO A 66 -0.01 13.59 -3.31
C PRO A 66 -1.37 13.87 -2.67
N ALA A 67 -1.63 15.11 -2.24
CA ALA A 67 -2.91 15.48 -1.62
C ALA A 67 -4.12 15.33 -2.54
N ASN A 68 -3.92 15.26 -3.86
CA ASN A 68 -4.98 14.98 -4.84
C ASN A 68 -5.16 13.49 -5.15
N ALA A 69 -4.38 12.61 -4.51
CA ALA A 69 -4.46 11.18 -4.70
C ALA A 69 -5.60 10.59 -3.87
N ASN A 70 -6.84 10.65 -4.36
CA ASN A 70 -7.97 10.08 -3.60
C ASN A 70 -8.15 8.58 -3.84
N ILE A 71 -7.39 7.94 -4.75
CA ILE A 71 -7.38 6.48 -4.89
C ILE A 71 -5.99 5.97 -4.61
N VAL A 72 -5.82 5.14 -3.58
CA VAL A 72 -4.52 4.61 -3.18
C VAL A 72 -4.44 3.10 -3.31
N TYR A 73 -3.24 2.64 -3.66
CA TYR A 73 -2.90 1.23 -3.76
C TYR A 73 -2.23 0.76 -2.47
N LEU A 74 -2.88 -0.16 -1.76
CA LEU A 74 -2.50 -0.57 -0.41
C LEU A 74 -1.40 -1.64 -0.34
N CYS A 75 -0.88 -2.08 -1.48
CA CYS A 75 0.11 -3.15 -1.53
C CYS A 75 1.48 -2.57 -1.87
N SER A 76 2.39 -2.59 -0.90
CA SER A 76 3.78 -2.10 -1.05
C SER A 76 4.71 -3.14 -1.71
N TYR A 77 4.18 -3.96 -2.61
CA TYR A 77 4.92 -5.09 -3.21
C TYR A 77 5.83 -4.62 -4.35
N GLU A 78 7.11 -5.02 -4.30
CA GLU A 78 8.11 -4.60 -5.31
C GLU A 78 8.69 -5.75 -6.18
N SER A 79 8.44 -7.02 -5.87
CA SER A 79 9.17 -8.15 -6.50
C SER A 79 8.49 -8.75 -7.74
N PHE A 80 9.28 -9.28 -8.68
CA PHE A 80 8.89 -9.64 -10.05
C PHE A 80 8.37 -11.08 -10.22
N LYS A 81 8.85 -12.07 -9.44
CA LYS A 81 8.50 -13.49 -9.57
C LYS A 81 8.67 -14.23 -8.24
N ASN A 82 7.88 -15.26 -8.01
CA ASN A 82 7.93 -16.15 -6.83
C ASN A 82 7.71 -15.42 -5.50
N ILE A 83 6.49 -14.92 -5.32
CA ILE A 83 6.01 -14.39 -4.04
C ILE A 83 6.22 -15.48 -2.96
N PRO A 84 7.08 -15.28 -1.96
CA PRO A 84 7.03 -16.04 -0.71
C PRO A 84 5.76 -15.59 0.00
N GLY A 85 4.60 -16.06 -0.45
CA GLY A 85 3.34 -15.46 -0.03
C GLY A 85 2.17 -15.48 -0.99
N ARG A 86 2.25 -15.86 -2.27
CA ARG A 86 0.98 -16.17 -3.00
C ARG A 86 0.32 -17.42 -2.41
N GLU A 87 1.17 -18.31 -1.91
CA GLU A 87 0.87 -19.41 -0.99
C GLU A 87 0.39 -18.96 0.41
N LYS A 88 0.58 -17.70 0.83
CA LYS A 88 0.37 -17.25 2.23
C LYS A 88 -0.27 -15.85 2.42
N CYS A 89 -0.72 -15.18 1.36
CA CYS A 89 -1.31 -13.84 1.35
C CYS A 89 -2.46 -13.84 0.34
N ASP A 90 -3.67 -13.93 0.88
CA ASP A 90 -4.95 -13.91 0.20
C ASP A 90 -5.44 -12.49 -0.09
N LYS A 91 -4.69 -11.45 0.28
CA LYS A 91 -5.05 -10.04 0.09
C LYS A 91 -4.13 -9.29 -0.88
N GLY A 92 -3.04 -9.90 -1.36
CA GLY A 92 -2.07 -9.23 -2.24
C GLY A 92 -2.58 -8.99 -3.67
N CYS A 93 -1.85 -8.19 -4.45
CA CYS A 93 -2.14 -7.99 -5.87
C CYS A 93 -1.94 -9.28 -6.68
N LEU A 94 -2.93 -9.65 -7.50
CA LEU A 94 -2.85 -10.83 -8.37
C LEU A 94 -2.11 -10.61 -9.70
N HIS A 95 -1.66 -9.40 -9.98
CA HIS A 95 -1.03 -9.07 -11.27
C HIS A 95 -1.97 -9.33 -12.47
N CYS A 96 -3.28 -9.20 -12.25
CA CYS A 96 -4.31 -9.54 -13.23
C CYS A 96 -4.55 -8.45 -14.30
N LYS A 97 -3.88 -7.30 -14.20
CA LYS A 97 -4.05 -6.10 -15.05
C LYS A 97 -5.49 -5.55 -15.13
N LYS A 98 -6.42 -5.98 -14.25
CA LYS A 98 -7.83 -5.53 -14.28
C LYS A 98 -7.98 -4.04 -14.00
N CYS A 99 -7.30 -3.51 -12.98
CA CYS A 99 -7.32 -2.08 -12.66
C CYS A 99 -6.79 -1.24 -13.84
N PHE A 100 -5.68 -1.66 -14.45
CA PHE A 100 -5.12 -1.03 -15.65
C PHE A 100 -6.13 -0.99 -16.81
N ARG A 101 -6.77 -2.12 -17.12
CA ARG A 101 -7.78 -2.20 -18.19
C ARG A 101 -9.06 -1.41 -17.89
N ALA A 102 -9.42 -1.27 -16.62
CA ALA A 102 -10.59 -0.51 -16.20
C ALA A 102 -10.37 1.01 -16.23
N CYS A 103 -9.11 1.47 -16.24
CA CYS A 103 -8.78 2.89 -16.23
C CYS A 103 -8.84 3.50 -17.64
N GLU A 104 -10.00 4.02 -18.03
CA GLU A 104 -10.20 4.67 -19.34
C GLU A 104 -9.41 5.97 -19.51
N ASN A 105 -9.11 6.66 -18.41
CA ASN A 105 -8.37 7.94 -18.43
C ASN A 105 -6.85 7.77 -18.53
N GLY A 106 -6.34 6.52 -18.47
CA GLY A 106 -4.90 6.26 -18.50
C GLY A 106 -4.14 6.77 -17.27
N ALA A 107 -4.82 6.90 -16.13
CA ALA A 107 -4.20 7.23 -14.83
C ALA A 107 -3.45 6.04 -14.21
N ILE A 108 -3.73 4.82 -14.66
CA ILE A 108 -2.99 3.63 -14.26
C ILE A 108 -2.12 3.22 -15.43
N ILE A 109 -0.81 3.16 -15.21
CA ILE A 109 0.18 2.73 -16.19
C ILE A 109 0.74 1.40 -15.71
N TRP A 110 0.81 0.41 -16.59
CA TRP A 110 1.38 -0.87 -16.22
C TRP A 110 2.90 -0.85 -16.38
N ASN A 111 3.63 -0.99 -15.28
CA ASN A 111 5.07 -1.18 -15.34
C ASN A 111 5.37 -2.64 -15.71
N GLU A 112 5.87 -2.88 -16.92
CA GLU A 112 6.17 -4.25 -17.41
C GLU A 112 7.41 -4.86 -16.73
N GLU A 113 8.36 -4.05 -16.23
CA GLU A 113 9.56 -4.54 -15.53
C GLU A 113 9.21 -5.05 -14.12
N LYS A 114 8.38 -4.30 -13.40
CA LYS A 114 7.96 -4.63 -12.02
C LYS A 114 6.67 -5.43 -11.95
N ALA A 115 5.92 -5.52 -13.05
CA ALA A 115 4.61 -6.15 -13.13
C ALA A 115 3.57 -5.58 -12.13
N ILE A 116 3.65 -4.29 -11.83
CA ILE A 116 2.72 -3.59 -10.91
C ILE A 116 2.06 -2.38 -11.59
N PRO A 117 0.88 -1.97 -11.14
CA PRO A 117 0.28 -0.71 -11.57
C PRO A 117 1.01 0.49 -10.95
N GLU A 118 1.42 1.43 -11.79
CA GLU A 118 1.87 2.76 -11.40
C GLU A 118 0.72 3.76 -11.59
N PHE A 119 0.61 4.73 -10.68
CA PHE A 119 -0.52 5.65 -10.64
C PHE A 119 -0.05 7.07 -10.96
N ASP A 120 -0.61 7.63 -12.03
CA ASP A 120 -0.53 9.04 -12.37
C ASP A 120 -1.78 9.75 -11.83
N PHE A 121 -1.64 10.34 -10.64
CA PHE A 121 -2.72 11.04 -9.96
C PHE A 121 -3.20 12.30 -10.71
N THR A 122 -2.42 12.82 -11.67
CA THR A 122 -2.83 14.01 -12.44
C THR A 122 -3.94 13.71 -13.45
N ARG A 123 -4.04 12.45 -13.88
CA ARG A 123 -5.05 11.97 -14.85
C ARG A 123 -6.24 11.27 -14.19
N CYS A 124 -6.20 11.09 -12.87
CA CYS A 124 -7.25 10.37 -12.16
C CYS A 124 -8.49 11.25 -12.00
N THR A 125 -9.64 10.79 -12.51
CA THR A 125 -10.92 11.50 -12.39
C THR A 125 -11.80 10.95 -11.26
N LEU A 126 -11.25 10.06 -10.42
CA LEU A 126 -11.97 9.42 -9.30
C LEU A 126 -13.24 8.67 -9.75
N CYS A 127 -13.21 8.01 -10.90
CA CYS A 127 -14.38 7.30 -11.41
C CYS A 127 -14.67 5.96 -10.71
N GLY A 128 -13.86 5.52 -9.74
CA GLY A 128 -14.07 4.29 -8.96
C GLY A 128 -13.90 2.95 -9.70
N LYS A 129 -13.86 2.93 -11.04
CA LYS A 129 -13.79 1.70 -11.86
C LYS A 129 -12.64 0.76 -11.49
N CYS A 130 -11.50 1.30 -11.06
CA CYS A 130 -10.34 0.50 -10.68
C CYS A 130 -10.54 -0.22 -9.33
N ILE A 131 -11.32 0.35 -8.41
CA ILE A 131 -11.71 -0.25 -7.13
C ILE A 131 -12.62 -1.46 -7.41
N GLU A 132 -13.68 -1.24 -8.20
CA GLU A 132 -14.63 -2.31 -8.59
C GLU A 132 -13.95 -3.46 -9.35
N ALA A 133 -12.97 -3.14 -10.18
CA ALA A 133 -12.25 -4.14 -10.95
C ALA A 133 -11.25 -4.97 -10.12
N CYS A 134 -10.93 -4.56 -8.89
CA CYS A 134 -9.94 -5.21 -8.05
C CYS A 134 -10.55 -6.35 -7.22
N PRO A 135 -10.27 -7.63 -7.52
CA PRO A 135 -10.87 -8.76 -6.79
C PRO A 135 -10.32 -8.97 -5.37
N HIS A 136 -9.36 -8.16 -4.92
CA HIS A 136 -8.72 -8.25 -3.60
C HIS A 136 -8.81 -6.95 -2.79
N ASP A 137 -9.59 -5.96 -3.25
CA ASP A 137 -9.82 -4.70 -2.55
C ASP A 137 -8.50 -4.00 -2.17
N ARG A 138 -7.53 -4.01 -3.09
CA ARG A 138 -6.22 -3.35 -2.88
C ARG A 138 -6.19 -1.90 -3.34
N LEU A 139 -7.28 -1.44 -3.94
CA LEU A 139 -7.50 -0.05 -4.28
C LEU A 139 -8.62 0.45 -3.42
N ILE A 140 -8.36 1.52 -2.67
CA ILE A 140 -9.36 2.17 -1.83
C ILE A 140 -9.44 3.64 -2.18
N GLU A 141 -10.59 4.23 -1.93
CA GLU A 141 -10.76 5.67 -1.94
C GLU A 141 -10.37 6.22 -0.56
N LEU A 142 -9.47 7.21 -0.53
CA LEU A 142 -9.26 8.03 0.66
C LEU A 142 -10.46 8.95 0.77
N SER A 143 -11.39 8.61 1.66
CA SER A 143 -12.56 9.44 1.94
C SER A 143 -12.10 10.66 2.76
N ASN A 144 -12.49 11.85 2.32
CA ASN A 144 -12.59 13.05 3.17
C ASN A 144 -13.93 13.05 3.91
#